data_AF-A0A957WYZ1-F1
#
_entry.id   AF-A0A957WYZ1-F1
#
_cell.length_a   1.000
_cell.length_b   1.000
_cell.length_c   1.000
_cell.angle_alpha   90.00
_cell.angle_beta   90.00
_cell.angle_gamma   90.00
#
_symmetry.space_group_name_H-M   'P 1'
#
loop_
_entity.id
_entity.type
_entity.pdbx_description
1 polymer ?
#
loop_
_entity_poly.entity_id
_entity_poly.type
_entity_poly.pdbx_seq_one_letter_code
_entity_poly.pdbx_strand_id
1 'polypeptide(L)'
;RKHGWRTPQWKLMIALEPDFHFKPEIELYNLIEDPEENNNLAEQQPAVVAMLRDRMNAWITKRESETGKPNPMHHQGDWHGHEGVGPFKTSQQAYDTLHIGDPNQAARLQAKSRD
;
A
#
# COMPACT_ATOMS: atom_id res chain seq x y z
N ARG A 1 3.26 -1.95 2.59
CA ARG A 1 2.11 -1.26 3.24
C ARG A 1 1.82 0.05 2.52
N LYS A 2 0.54 0.44 2.35
CA LYS A 2 0.15 1.70 1.72
C LYS A 2 -1.10 2.28 2.40
N HIS A 3 -1.21 3.61 2.45
CA HIS A 3 -2.49 4.29 2.65
C HIS A 3 -3.17 4.50 1.30
N GLY A 4 -4.48 4.28 1.25
CA GLY A 4 -5.31 4.56 0.08
C GLY A 4 -6.44 5.52 0.43
N TRP A 5 -6.68 6.51 -0.42
CA TRP A 5 -7.78 7.46 -0.28
C TRP A 5 -8.53 7.56 -1.59
N ARG A 6 -9.82 7.21 -1.58
CA ARG A 6 -10.64 7.14 -2.79
C ARG A 6 -11.83 8.09 -2.70
N THR A 7 -12.07 8.79 -3.80
CA THR A 7 -13.30 9.51 -4.14
C THR A 7 -13.88 8.90 -5.42
N PRO A 8 -15.07 9.31 -5.88
CA PRO A 8 -15.60 8.81 -7.15
C PRO A 8 -14.67 9.06 -8.35
N GLN A 9 -13.97 10.21 -8.37
CA GLN A 9 -13.08 10.58 -9.47
C GLN A 9 -11.62 10.21 -9.23
N TRP A 10 -11.13 10.26 -7.99
CA TRP A 10 -9.70 10.15 -7.70
C TRP A 10 -9.38 9.02 -6.76
N LYS A 11 -8.29 8.31 -7.03
CA LYS A 11 -7.64 7.40 -6.08
C LYS A 11 -6.21 7.85 -5.84
N LEU A 12 -5.91 8.16 -4.59
CA LEU A 12 -4.56 8.43 -4.10
C LEU A 12 -4.05 7.19 -3.35
N MET A 13 -2.83 6.75 -3.66
CA MET A 13 -2.10 5.75 -2.90
C MET A 13 -0.78 6.36 -2.41
N ILE A 14 -0.44 6.16 -1.14
CA ILE A 14 0.83 6.56 -0.53
C ILE A 14 1.46 5.33 0.10
N ALA A 15 2.59 4.87 -0.44
CA ALA A 15 3.37 3.79 0.12
C ALA A 15 4.05 4.23 1.41
N LEU A 16 3.98 3.38 2.44
CA LEU A 16 4.69 3.59 3.71
C LEU A 16 6.00 2.80 3.78
N GLU A 17 6.22 1.95 2.79
CA GLU A 17 7.41 1.13 2.56
C GLU A 17 7.39 0.68 1.09
N PRO A 18 8.55 0.34 0.49
CA PRO A 18 8.60 -0.21 -0.85
C PRO A 18 7.77 -1.51 -0.98
N ASP A 19 7.23 -1.75 -2.17
CA ASP A 19 6.47 -2.97 -2.47
C ASP A 19 7.15 -3.85 -3.54
N PHE A 20 6.65 -5.07 -3.67
CA PHE A 20 7.15 -6.07 -4.63
C PHE A 20 6.77 -5.80 -6.10
N HIS A 21 5.97 -4.77 -6.37
CA HIS A 21 5.59 -4.34 -7.72
C HIS A 21 6.46 -3.20 -8.24
N PHE A 22 7.43 -2.73 -7.45
CA PHE A 22 8.33 -1.63 -7.82
C PHE A 22 7.58 -0.34 -8.18
N LYS A 23 6.43 -0.11 -7.55
CA LYS A 23 5.65 1.12 -7.74
C LYS A 23 6.28 2.29 -6.99
N PRO A 24 6.10 3.52 -7.48
CA PRO A 24 6.57 4.71 -6.78
C PRO A 24 5.85 4.90 -5.44
N GLU A 25 6.39 5.77 -4.59
CA GLU A 25 5.82 6.06 -3.27
C GLU A 25 4.43 6.70 -3.37
N ILE A 26 4.21 7.54 -4.38
CA ILE A 26 2.96 8.28 -4.55
C ILE A 26 2.36 7.93 -5.92
N GLU A 27 1.11 7.48 -5.89
CA GLU A 27 0.33 7.17 -7.08
C GLU A 27 -1.02 7.92 -7.03
N LEU A 28 -1.41 8.56 -8.13
CA LEU A 28 -2.70 9.23 -8.27
C LEU A 28 -3.35 8.82 -9.60
N TYR A 29 -4.61 8.37 -9.54
CA TYR A 29 -5.37 7.96 -10.71
C TYR A 29 -6.69 8.69 -10.82
N ASN A 30 -7.05 9.14 -12.02
CA ASN A 30 -8.38 9.63 -12.34
C ASN A 30 -9.26 8.45 -12.77
N LEU A 31 -10.13 7.97 -11.89
CA LEU A 31 -10.98 6.80 -12.11
C LEU A 31 -12.08 6.99 -13.17
N ILE A 32 -12.35 8.23 -13.60
CA ILE A 32 -13.31 8.53 -14.67
C ILE A 32 -12.64 8.43 -16.04
N GLU A 33 -11.43 8.99 -16.16
CA GLU A 33 -10.68 9.03 -17.42
C GLU A 33 -9.81 7.78 -17.63
N ASP A 34 -9.39 7.16 -16.53
CA ASP A 34 -8.50 6.00 -16.47
C ASP A 34 -9.01 4.99 -15.42
N PRO A 35 -10.15 4.32 -15.70
CA PRO A 35 -10.77 3.37 -14.76
C PRO A 35 -9.90 2.14 -14.48
N GLU A 36 -8.91 1.86 -15.33
CA GLU A 36 -7.95 0.76 -15.18
C GLU A 36 -6.67 1.18 -14.43
N GLU A 37 -6.55 2.45 -14.03
CA GLU A 37 -5.42 2.95 -13.20
C GLU A 37 -4.05 2.77 -13.90
N ASN A 38 -4.00 2.91 -15.22
CA ASN A 38 -2.80 2.72 -16.02
C ASN A 38 -1.86 3.95 -16.00
N ASN A 39 -2.38 5.14 -15.71
CA ASN A 39 -1.68 6.42 -15.84
C ASN A 39 -1.54 7.10 -14.48
N ASN A 40 -0.34 7.01 -13.87
CA ASN A 40 -0.06 7.73 -12.63
C ASN A 40 0.10 9.23 -12.90
N LEU A 41 -0.82 10.03 -12.34
CA LEU A 41 -0.90 11.48 -12.48
C LEU A 41 -0.26 12.26 -11.31
N ALA A 42 0.44 11.60 -10.38
CA ALA A 42 0.91 12.21 -9.15
C ALA A 42 1.85 13.42 -9.38
N GLU A 43 2.75 13.33 -10.35
CA GLU A 43 3.67 14.43 -10.70
C GLU A 43 2.98 15.56 -11.46
N GLN A 44 1.99 15.22 -12.28
CA GLN A 44 1.25 16.18 -13.11
C GLN A 44 0.19 16.94 -12.31
N GLN A 45 -0.32 16.36 -11.23
CA GLN A 45 -1.42 16.92 -10.42
C GLN A 45 -1.04 17.06 -8.92
N PRO A 46 0.04 17.77 -8.57
CA PRO A 46 0.53 17.84 -7.20
C PRO A 46 -0.47 18.51 -6.23
N ALA A 47 -1.30 19.43 -6.72
CA ALA A 47 -2.36 20.05 -5.93
C ALA A 47 -3.46 19.06 -5.53
N VAL A 48 -3.82 18.13 -6.42
CA VAL A 48 -4.80 17.07 -6.12
C VAL A 48 -4.23 16.09 -5.12
N VAL A 49 -2.95 15.71 -5.27
CA VAL A 49 -2.23 14.89 -4.28
C VAL A 49 -2.27 15.53 -2.90
N ALA A 50 -1.91 16.81 -2.79
CA ALA A 50 -1.90 17.54 -1.52
C ALA A 50 -3.30 17.58 -0.88
N MET A 51 -4.32 17.99 -1.64
CA MET A 51 -5.70 18.06 -1.14
C MET A 51 -6.19 16.70 -0.61
N LEU A 52 -5.97 15.60 -1.35
CA LEU A 52 -6.43 14.28 -0.94
C LEU A 52 -5.62 13.75 0.25
N ARG A 53 -4.31 14.02 0.29
CA ARG A 53 -3.44 13.69 1.43
C ARG A 53 -3.90 14.40 2.70
N ASP A 54 -4.23 15.69 2.62
CA ASP A 54 -4.71 16.46 3.77
C ASP A 54 -6.02 15.91 4.31
N ARG A 55 -6.96 15.55 3.43
CA ARG A 55 -8.23 14.91 3.82
C ARG A 55 -8.00 13.57 4.51
N MET A 56 -7.11 12.74 3.96
CA MET A 56 -6.74 11.46 4.54
C MET A 56 -6.11 11.63 5.92
N ASN A 57 -5.15 12.55 6.07
CA ASN A 57 -4.47 12.80 7.34
C ASN A 57 -5.44 13.36 8.38
N ALA A 58 -6.33 14.29 8.01
CA ALA A 58 -7.36 14.80 8.90
C ALA A 58 -8.28 13.67 9.41
N TRP A 59 -8.63 12.71 8.55
CA TRP A 59 -9.40 11.54 8.96
C TRP A 59 -8.61 10.64 9.92
N ILE A 60 -7.36 10.33 9.61
CA ILE A 60 -6.49 9.51 10.48
C ILE A 60 -6.41 10.16 11.87
N THR A 61 -6.05 11.43 11.96
CA THR A 61 -5.96 12.19 13.22
C THR A 61 -7.27 12.14 14.01
N LYS A 62 -8.40 12.34 13.33
CA LYS A 62 -9.72 12.25 13.95
C LYS A 62 -9.95 10.86 14.56
N ARG A 63 -9.66 9.79 13.82
CA ARG A 63 -9.88 8.41 14.27
C ARG A 63 -8.96 7.99 15.41
N GLU A 64 -7.70 8.41 15.38
CA GLU A 64 -6.78 8.18 16.50
C GLU A 64 -7.30 8.88 17.77
N SER A 65 -7.77 10.13 17.66
CA SER A 65 -8.37 10.85 18.79
C SER A 65 -9.66 10.21 19.31
N GLU A 66 -10.55 9.75 18.42
CA GLU A 66 -11.84 9.15 18.82
C GLU A 66 -11.67 7.79 19.49
N THR A 67 -10.66 7.02 19.06
CA THR A 67 -10.46 5.64 19.53
C THR A 67 -9.42 5.52 20.64
N GLY A 68 -8.55 6.54 20.79
CA GLY A 68 -7.37 6.47 21.65
C GLY A 68 -6.35 5.43 21.19
N LYS A 69 -6.48 4.89 19.97
CA LYS A 69 -5.59 3.88 19.39
C LYS A 69 -4.79 4.49 18.25
N PRO A 70 -3.46 4.26 18.18
CA PRO A 70 -2.66 4.75 17.08
C PRO A 70 -2.97 3.97 15.79
N ASN A 71 -2.69 4.58 14.64
CA ASN A 71 -2.89 3.98 13.34
C ASN A 71 -2.02 2.71 13.20
N PRO A 72 -2.63 1.51 13.04
CA PRO A 72 -1.90 0.25 13.01
C PRO A 72 -0.88 0.15 11.87
N MET A 73 -1.08 0.92 10.80
CA MET A 73 -0.18 0.97 9.65
C MET A 73 1.25 1.42 10.01
N HIS A 74 1.43 2.14 11.13
CA HIS A 74 2.75 2.56 11.60
C HIS A 74 3.41 1.58 12.58
N HIS A 75 2.66 0.60 13.11
CA HIS A 75 3.11 -0.23 14.23
C HIS A 75 3.16 -1.73 13.92
N GLN A 76 2.54 -2.18 12.83
CA GLN A 76 2.58 -3.59 12.40
C GLN A 76 3.75 -3.83 11.43
N GLY A 77 4.96 -4.01 11.97
CA GLY A 77 6.20 -4.21 11.19
C GLY A 77 6.22 -5.53 10.42
N ASP A 78 6.11 -6.65 11.11
CA ASP A 78 6.20 -8.01 10.53
C ASP A 78 4.85 -8.52 9.99
N TRP A 79 4.07 -7.65 9.34
CA TRP A 79 2.73 -7.99 8.83
C TRP A 79 2.75 -9.14 7.80
N HIS A 80 3.91 -9.38 7.19
CA HIS A 80 4.16 -10.43 6.21
C HIS A 80 4.55 -11.79 6.84
N GLY A 81 4.57 -11.90 8.17
CA GLY A 81 4.81 -13.17 8.87
C GLY A 81 6.27 -13.63 8.93
N HIS A 82 7.23 -12.73 8.64
CA HIS A 82 8.66 -13.00 8.83
C HIS A 82 9.18 -12.17 10.02
N GLU A 83 9.40 -12.83 11.15
CA GLU A 83 9.79 -12.19 12.41
C GLU A 83 11.14 -11.46 12.29
N GLY A 84 11.20 -10.24 12.81
CA GLY A 84 12.43 -9.45 12.92
C GLY A 84 12.85 -8.70 11.65
N VAL A 85 12.05 -8.75 10.58
CA VAL A 85 12.33 -8.01 9.34
C VAL A 85 11.92 -6.55 9.46
N GLY A 86 10.77 -6.31 10.09
CA GLY A 86 10.10 -5.02 10.16
C GLY A 86 9.60 -4.54 8.79
N PRO A 87 9.39 -3.22 8.64
CA PRO A 87 9.06 -2.62 7.34
C PRO A 87 10.11 -2.96 6.28
N PHE A 88 9.68 -3.26 5.06
CA PHE A 88 10.61 -3.45 3.95
C PHE A 88 11.42 -2.17 3.70
N LYS A 89 12.71 -2.35 3.39
CA LYS A 89 13.64 -1.24 3.07
C LYS A 89 13.81 -1.04 1.57
N THR A 90 13.53 -2.07 0.77
CA THR A 90 13.64 -2.03 -0.70
C THR A 90 12.56 -2.87 -1.35
N SER A 91 12.19 -2.54 -2.60
CA SER A 91 11.28 -3.35 -3.40
C SER A 91 11.84 -4.75 -3.66
N GLN A 92 13.16 -4.89 -3.78
CA GLN A 92 13.79 -6.18 -3.96
C GLN A 92 13.61 -7.06 -2.72
N GLN A 93 13.82 -6.52 -1.51
CA GLN A 93 13.56 -7.24 -0.27
C GLN A 93 12.08 -7.67 -0.17
N ALA A 94 11.15 -6.78 -0.52
CA ALA A 94 9.73 -7.09 -0.54
C ALA A 94 9.42 -8.22 -1.55
N TYR A 95 10.00 -8.15 -2.75
CA TYR A 95 9.87 -9.18 -3.78
C TYR A 95 10.41 -10.52 -3.30
N ASP A 96 11.66 -10.58 -2.83
CA ASP A 96 12.30 -11.81 -2.38
C ASP A 96 11.57 -12.45 -1.19
N THR A 97 10.94 -11.64 -0.34
CA THR A 97 10.19 -12.11 0.83
C THR A 97 8.79 -12.61 0.47
N LEU A 98 8.06 -11.88 -0.38
CA LEU A 98 6.64 -12.12 -0.65
C LEU A 98 6.38 -12.93 -1.93
N HIS A 99 7.36 -13.02 -2.84
CA HIS A 99 7.17 -13.70 -4.10
C HIS A 99 7.14 -15.22 -3.91
N ILE A 100 5.95 -15.79 -4.09
CA ILE A 100 5.69 -17.23 -3.93
C ILE A 100 6.16 -18.04 -5.16
N GLY A 101 6.65 -17.38 -6.22
CA GLY A 101 7.07 -18.02 -7.46
C GLY A 101 5.91 -18.22 -8.45
N ASP A 102 6.00 -19.28 -9.26
CA ASP A 102 4.99 -19.60 -10.28
C ASP A 102 3.73 -20.28 -9.69
N PRO A 103 2.64 -20.42 -10.46
CA PRO A 103 1.41 -21.08 -9.99
C PRO A 103 1.63 -22.52 -9.48
N ASN A 104 2.61 -23.26 -10.02
CA ASN A 104 2.93 -24.61 -9.57
C ASN A 104 3.66 -24.59 -8.21
N GLN A 105 4.48 -23.57 -7.96
CA GLN A 105 5.11 -23.33 -6.66
C GLN A 105 4.07 -22.96 -5.61
N ALA A 106 3.12 -22.07 -5.94
CA ALA A 106 2.00 -21.74 -5.07
C ALA A 106 1.15 -22.98 -4.71
N ALA A 107 0.80 -23.81 -5.70
CA ALA A 107 0.03 -25.04 -5.49
C ALA A 107 0.76 -26.02 -4.54
N ARG A 108 2.08 -26.18 -4.69
CA ARG A 108 2.90 -27.02 -3.81
C ARG A 108 2.91 -26.54 -2.36
N LEU A 109 2.99 -25.22 -2.13
CA LEU A 109 2.97 -24.66 -0.77
C LEU A 109 1.61 -24.80 -0.10
N GLN A 110 0.52 -24.57 -0.85
CA GLN A 110 -0.85 -24.78 -0.33
C GLN A 110 -1.15 -26.24 -0.01
N ALA A 111 -0.56 -27.19 -0.74
CA ALA A 111 -0.68 -28.62 -0.41
C ALA A 111 -0.01 -28.96 0.93
N LYS A 112 1.17 -28.37 1.21
CA LYS A 112 1.92 -28.60 2.46
C LYS A 112 1.28 -28.00 3.71
N SER A 113 0.46 -26.96 3.58
CA SER A 113 -0.20 -26.30 4.72
C SER A 113 -1.48 -27.02 5.19
N ARG A 114 -1.84 -28.15 4.58
CA ARG A 114 -3.05 -28.92 4.89
C ARG A 114 -2.78 -30.18 5.72
N ASP A 115 -1.50 -30.45 6.01
CA ASP A 115 -1.02 -31.51 6.92
C ASP A 115 -0.62 -30.88 8.27
#